data_AF-A0A357T5Q9-F1
#
_entry.id   AF-A0A357T5Q9-F1
#
_cell.length_a   1.000
_cell.length_b   1.000
_cell.length_c   1.000
_cell.angle_alpha   90.00
_cell.angle_beta   90.00
_cell.angle_gamma   90.00
#
_symmetry.space_group_name_H-M   'P 1'
#
loop_
_entity.id
_entity.type
_entity.pdbx_description
1 polymer ?
#
loop_
_entity_poly.entity_id
_entity_poly.type
_entity_poly.pdbx_seq_one_letter_code
_entity_poly.pdbx_strand_id
1 'polypeptide(L)'
;KLDVTGMDEEADLEKEIEKRADPEAIVEIRLQGVFSFLPNVPNLTARMKQQFYHLELKDDTDFFNLELLRGWATEPTLRGSFLRRMLNRLETAGEEKERKIAYLALLKGVSALTKGER
;
A
#
# COMPACT_ATOMS: atom_id res chain seq x y z
N LYS A 1 5.48 -10.31 8.23
CA LYS A 1 4.57 -9.27 7.66
C LYS A 1 5.41 -8.07 7.23
N LEU A 2 5.08 -7.42 6.12
CA LEU A 2 5.77 -6.24 5.59
C LEU A 2 4.72 -5.17 5.28
N ASP A 3 4.82 -4.01 5.92
CA ASP A 3 3.98 -2.86 5.59
C ASP A 3 4.56 -2.16 4.37
N VAL A 4 3.76 -2.04 3.31
CA VAL A 4 4.17 -1.45 2.02
C VAL A 4 3.75 0.02 1.91
N THR A 5 3.05 0.55 2.91
CA THR A 5 2.54 1.91 2.87
C THR A 5 3.68 2.93 2.92
N GLY A 6 3.77 3.74 1.87
CA GLY A 6 4.82 4.76 1.70
C GLY A 6 6.05 4.28 0.94
N MET A 7 6.05 3.05 0.42
CA MET A 7 7.01 2.61 -0.60
C MET A 7 6.64 3.23 -1.93
N ASP A 8 7.56 4.00 -2.50
CA ASP A 8 7.26 4.86 -3.65
C ASP A 8 7.49 4.13 -4.97
N GLU A 9 8.32 3.08 -4.96
CA GLU A 9 8.70 2.29 -6.13
C GLU A 9 8.93 0.81 -5.78
N GLU A 10 8.95 -0.06 -6.80
CA GLU A 10 9.18 -1.50 -6.62
C GLU A 10 10.55 -1.80 -6.01
N ALA A 11 11.54 -0.94 -6.24
CA ALA A 11 12.88 -1.06 -5.66
C ALA A 11 12.92 -0.89 -4.13
N ASP A 12 12.01 -0.10 -3.54
CA ASP A 12 11.90 0.03 -2.08
C ASP A 12 11.42 -1.28 -1.45
N LEU A 13 10.43 -1.91 -2.10
CA LEU A 13 9.89 -3.20 -1.70
C LEU A 13 10.94 -4.30 -1.82
N GLU A 14 11.69 -4.34 -2.92
CA GLU A 14 12.82 -5.28 -3.12
C GLU A 14 13.82 -5.19 -1.97
N LYS A 15 14.33 -4.00 -1.66
CA LYS A 15 15.29 -3.79 -0.56
C LYS A 15 14.79 -4.31 0.78
N GLU A 16 13.50 -4.12 1.10
CA GLU A 16 12.93 -4.63 2.35
C GLU A 16 12.75 -6.16 2.35
N ILE A 17 12.54 -6.78 1.19
CA ILE A 17 12.52 -8.23 1.04
C ILE A 17 13.94 -8.79 1.18
N GLU A 18 14.94 -8.19 0.51
CA GLU A 18 16.34 -8.63 0.54
C GLU A 18 16.94 -8.61 1.95
N LYS A 19 16.55 -7.65 2.81
CA LYS A 19 16.96 -7.63 4.23
C LYS A 19 16.56 -8.89 5.01
N ARG A 20 15.65 -9.69 4.47
CA ARG A 20 15.16 -10.94 5.06
C ARG A 20 15.68 -12.18 4.32
N ALA A 21 16.54 -11.99 3.33
CA ALA A 21 17.14 -13.07 2.56
C ALA A 21 17.97 -13.98 3.46
N ASP A 22 17.67 -15.27 3.37
CA ASP A 22 18.41 -16.34 4.03
C ASP A 22 18.41 -17.56 3.10
N PRO A 23 19.59 -17.95 2.56
CA PRO A 23 19.71 -19.09 1.64
C PRO A 23 19.33 -20.44 2.24
N GLU A 24 19.16 -20.56 3.56
CA GLU A 24 18.80 -21.80 4.24
C GLU A 24 17.37 -21.80 4.80
N ALA A 25 16.67 -20.66 4.76
CA ALA A 25 15.34 -20.52 5.36
C ALA A 25 14.19 -20.55 4.35
N ILE A 26 13.07 -21.14 4.79
CA ILE A 26 11.77 -21.01 4.14
C ILE A 26 11.10 -19.74 4.69
N VAL A 27 10.86 -18.75 3.83
CA VAL A 27 10.34 -17.44 4.24
C VAL A 27 8.98 -17.17 3.58
N GLU A 28 7.96 -16.95 4.41
CA GLU A 28 6.66 -16.38 3.99
C GLU A 28 6.62 -14.89 4.37
N ILE A 29 6.42 -14.02 3.37
CA ILE A 29 6.22 -12.58 3.59
C ILE A 29 4.81 -12.20 3.16
N ARG A 30 4.00 -11.80 4.14
CA ARG A 30 2.70 -11.16 3.90
C ARG A 30 2.86 -9.65 3.75
N LEU A 31 2.56 -9.13 2.56
CA LEU A 31 2.51 -7.71 2.24
C LEU A 31 1.20 -7.15 2.78
N GLN A 32 1.25 -6.03 3.50
CA GLN A 32 0.08 -5.39 4.11
C GLN A 32 0.17 -3.88 3.95
N GLY A 33 -0.94 -3.17 4.10
CA GLY A 33 -0.99 -1.73 3.86
C GLY A 33 -1.44 -1.44 2.44
N VAL A 34 -0.93 -0.37 1.84
CA VAL A 34 -1.36 0.13 0.52
C VAL A 34 -0.15 0.52 -0.30
N PHE A 35 -0.03 -0.02 -1.51
CA PHE A 35 1.00 0.40 -2.44
C PHE A 35 0.71 1.80 -3.02
N SER A 36 1.77 2.59 -3.15
CA SER A 36 1.74 3.85 -3.93
C SER A 36 1.77 3.61 -5.44
N PHE A 37 2.02 2.36 -5.84
CA PHE A 37 2.23 1.89 -7.20
C PHE A 37 1.55 0.52 -7.37
N LEU A 38 1.66 -0.09 -8.55
CA LEU A 38 1.04 -1.39 -8.82
C LEU A 38 2.14 -2.42 -9.08
N PRO A 39 2.64 -3.13 -8.04
CA PRO A 39 3.73 -4.08 -8.21
C PRO A 39 3.28 -5.30 -8.99
N ASN A 40 4.18 -5.85 -9.81
CA ASN A 40 3.99 -7.19 -10.35
C ASN A 40 4.54 -8.23 -9.37
N VAL A 41 3.74 -8.57 -8.34
CA VAL A 41 4.13 -9.49 -7.27
C VAL A 41 4.63 -10.86 -7.79
N PRO A 42 4.01 -11.49 -8.80
CA PRO A 42 4.54 -12.73 -9.38
C PRO A 42 5.95 -12.59 -9.96
N ASN A 43 6.19 -11.53 -10.74
CA ASN A 43 7.51 -11.27 -11.33
C ASN A 43 8.55 -10.94 -10.25
N LEU A 44 8.18 -10.13 -9.27
CA LEU A 44 9.01 -9.80 -8.11
C LEU A 44 9.42 -11.06 -7.34
N THR A 45 8.45 -11.94 -7.05
CA THR A 45 8.70 -13.20 -6.36
C THR A 45 9.70 -14.06 -7.15
N ALA A 46 9.54 -14.15 -8.48
CA ALA A 46 10.43 -14.92 -9.33
C ALA A 46 11.88 -14.38 -9.31
N ARG A 47 12.07 -13.06 -9.33
CA ARG A 47 13.40 -12.43 -9.22
C ARG A 47 14.04 -12.68 -7.85
N MET A 48 13.28 -12.49 -6.78
CA MET A 48 13.79 -12.55 -5.40
C MET A 48 14.02 -13.98 -4.91
N LYS A 49 13.30 -14.98 -5.45
CA LYS A 49 13.45 -16.39 -5.07
C LYS A 49 14.89 -16.91 -5.13
N GLN A 50 15.75 -16.34 -5.97
CA GLN A 50 17.16 -16.76 -6.08
C GLN A 50 17.98 -16.47 -4.82
N GLN A 51 17.49 -15.58 -3.94
CA GLN A 51 18.18 -15.18 -2.71
C GLN A 51 17.72 -15.96 -1.47
N PHE A 52 16.76 -16.89 -1.62
CA PHE A 52 16.15 -17.64 -0.53
C PHE A 52 16.15 -19.13 -0.85
N TYR A 53 16.14 -20.00 0.16
CA TYR A 53 15.83 -21.41 -0.07
C TYR A 53 14.42 -21.59 -0.64
N HIS A 54 13.45 -20.87 -0.05
CA HIS A 54 12.08 -20.78 -0.54
C HIS A 54 11.48 -19.44 -0.13
N LEU A 55 10.86 -18.74 -1.08
CA LEU A 55 10.14 -17.49 -0.84
C LEU A 55 8.70 -17.60 -1.31
N GLU A 56 7.77 -17.27 -0.41
CA GLU A 56 6.37 -17.05 -0.72
C GLU A 56 5.98 -15.61 -0.35
N LEU A 57 5.53 -14.84 -1.35
CA LEU A 57 4.91 -13.54 -1.13
C LEU A 57 3.38 -13.70 -1.15
N LYS A 58 2.72 -13.29 -0.06
CA LYS A 58 1.26 -13.19 0.02
C LYS A 58 0.86 -11.73 -0.03
N ASP A 59 -0.03 -11.39 -0.93
CA ASP A 59 -0.59 -10.04 -1.04
C ASP A 59 -1.86 -9.93 -0.20
N ASP A 60 -1.73 -9.32 0.99
CA ASP A 60 -2.84 -8.92 1.85
C ASP A 60 -2.98 -7.38 1.84
N THR A 61 -2.60 -6.70 0.75
CA THR A 61 -2.68 -5.24 0.66
C THR A 61 -4.10 -4.75 0.36
N ASP A 62 -4.44 -3.59 0.91
CA ASP A 62 -5.72 -2.94 0.68
C ASP A 62 -5.67 -2.18 -0.66
N PHE A 63 -6.40 -2.66 -1.67
CA PHE A 63 -6.56 -1.92 -2.93
C PHE A 63 -7.78 -1.00 -2.85
N PHE A 64 -7.56 0.29 -2.56
CA PHE A 64 -8.66 1.26 -2.48
C PHE A 64 -9.01 1.82 -3.86
N ASN A 65 -10.06 1.27 -4.47
CA ASN A 65 -10.68 1.84 -5.68
C ASN A 65 -11.20 3.25 -5.38
N LEU A 66 -10.80 4.26 -6.17
CA LEU A 66 -11.24 5.65 -6.01
C LEU A 66 -12.77 5.81 -6.08
N GLU A 67 -13.48 5.03 -6.88
CA GLU A 67 -14.95 5.06 -6.92
C GLU A 67 -15.56 4.59 -5.61
N LEU A 68 -15.01 3.53 -5.02
CA LEU A 68 -15.43 3.05 -3.70
C LEU A 68 -15.19 4.11 -2.62
N LEU A 69 -14.01 4.75 -2.64
CA LEU A 69 -13.70 5.84 -1.72
C LEU A 69 -14.65 7.04 -1.89
N ARG A 70 -15.06 7.38 -3.12
CA ARG A 70 -16.07 8.41 -3.37
C ARG A 70 -17.44 8.01 -2.82
N GLY A 71 -17.81 6.74 -2.92
CA GLY A 71 -19.01 6.19 -2.27
C GLY A 71 -19.00 6.42 -0.76
N TRP A 72 -17.93 5.99 -0.08
CA TRP A 72 -17.76 6.19 1.37
C TRP A 72 -17.67 7.68 1.76
N ALA A 73 -17.16 8.54 0.86
CA ALA A 73 -17.13 9.97 1.07
C ALA A 73 -18.52 10.60 1.18
N THR A 74 -19.59 9.94 0.71
CA THR A 74 -20.96 10.44 0.87
C THR A 74 -21.54 10.18 2.27
N GLU A 75 -20.92 9.29 3.04
CA GLU A 75 -21.41 8.92 4.36
C GLU A 75 -21.31 10.11 5.34
N PRO A 76 -22.30 10.30 6.23
CA PRO A 76 -22.27 11.32 7.28
C PRO A 76 -21.43 10.85 8.49
N THR A 77 -20.27 10.24 8.23
CA THR A 77 -19.37 9.67 9.24
C THR A 77 -18.05 10.44 9.30
N LEU A 78 -17.24 10.19 10.35
CA LEU A 78 -15.88 10.72 10.43
C LEU A 78 -15.04 10.29 9.21
N ARG A 79 -15.18 9.02 8.81
CA ARG A 79 -14.57 8.46 7.59
C ARG A 79 -15.01 9.22 6.35
N GLY A 80 -16.31 9.42 6.16
CA GLY A 80 -16.85 10.17 5.03
C GLY A 80 -16.32 11.61 4.98
N SER A 81 -16.27 12.30 6.13
CA SER A 81 -15.73 13.67 6.20
C SER A 81 -14.24 13.74 5.89
N PHE A 82 -13.45 12.78 6.38
CA PHE A 82 -12.04 12.67 6.05
C PHE A 82 -11.82 12.47 4.54
N LEU A 83 -12.57 11.52 3.96
CA LEU A 83 -12.49 11.20 2.54
C LEU A 83 -12.84 12.39 1.64
N ARG A 84 -13.93 13.12 1.93
CA ARG A 84 -14.29 14.34 1.19
C ARG A 84 -13.15 15.35 1.17
N ARG A 85 -12.53 15.60 2.34
CA ARG A 85 -11.42 16.55 2.46
C ARG A 85 -10.19 16.10 1.67
N MET A 86 -9.85 14.81 1.75
CA MET A 86 -8.65 14.28 1.11
C MET A 86 -8.80 14.12 -0.40
N LEU A 87 -9.97 13.69 -0.87
CA LEU A 87 -10.28 13.63 -2.31
C LEU A 87 -10.25 15.03 -2.92
N ASN A 88 -10.85 16.03 -2.28
CA ASN A 88 -10.76 17.42 -2.74
C ASN A 88 -9.30 17.89 -2.81
N ARG A 89 -8.49 17.60 -1.79
CA ARG A 89 -7.06 17.95 -1.79
C ARG A 89 -6.27 17.26 -2.91
N LEU A 90 -6.64 16.03 -3.26
CA LEU A 90 -6.03 15.29 -4.37
C LEU A 90 -6.43 15.87 -5.75
N GLU A 91 -7.67 16.34 -5.87
CA GLU A 91 -8.19 16.98 -7.09
C GLU A 91 -7.61 18.38 -7.31
N THR A 92 -7.38 19.15 -6.23
CA THR A 92 -6.86 20.51 -6.32
C THR A 92 -5.33 20.61 -6.22
N ALA A 93 -4.63 19.49 -6.06
CA ALA A 93 -3.17 19.48 -5.98
C ALA A 93 -2.55 19.95 -7.30
N GLY A 94 -1.74 21.01 -7.25
CA GLY A 94 -1.16 21.62 -8.45
C GLY A 94 0.10 20.91 -8.93
N GLU A 95 0.91 20.42 -7.99
CA GLU A 95 2.18 19.75 -8.29
C GLU A 95 2.08 18.24 -8.13
N GLU A 96 2.84 17.50 -8.94
CA GLU A 96 2.90 16.03 -8.87
C GLU A 96 3.33 15.52 -7.48
N LYS A 97 4.29 16.22 -6.85
CA LYS A 97 4.72 15.93 -5.48
C LYS A 97 3.60 16.14 -4.46
N GLU A 98 2.85 17.23 -4.58
CA GLU A 98 1.72 17.54 -3.70
C GLU A 98 0.61 16.48 -3.87
N ARG A 99 0.34 16.09 -5.11
CA ARG A 99 -0.62 15.04 -5.44
C ARG A 99 -0.24 13.70 -4.83
N LYS A 100 1.05 13.33 -4.91
CA LYS A 100 1.59 12.12 -4.28
C LYS A 100 1.42 12.15 -2.76
N ILE A 101 1.74 13.27 -2.11
CA ILE A 101 1.56 13.44 -0.66
C ILE A 101 0.07 13.33 -0.28
N ALA A 102 -0.82 13.96 -1.03
CA ALA A 102 -2.26 13.91 -0.79
C ALA A 102 -2.81 12.48 -0.94
N TYR A 103 -2.35 11.75 -1.97
CA TYR A 103 -2.70 10.36 -2.19
C TYR A 103 -2.21 9.46 -1.04
N LEU A 104 -0.95 9.57 -0.64
CA LEU A 104 -0.41 8.79 0.48
C LEU A 104 -1.13 9.08 1.80
N ALA A 105 -1.45 10.34 2.07
CA ALA A 105 -2.21 10.73 3.25
C ALA A 105 -3.64 10.17 3.22
N LEU A 106 -4.29 10.15 2.05
CA LEU A 106 -5.59 9.52 1.85
C LEU A 106 -5.52 8.03 2.21
N LEU A 107 -4.58 7.29 1.62
CA LEU A 107 -4.43 5.85 1.83
C LEU A 107 -4.14 5.50 3.30
N LYS A 108 -3.20 6.22 3.93
CA LYS A 108 -2.87 6.05 5.35
C LYS A 108 -4.07 6.29 6.25
N GLY A 109 -4.81 7.37 5.99
CA GLY A 109 -5.98 7.72 6.80
C GLY A 109 -7.12 6.72 6.64
N VAL A 110 -7.39 6.24 5.43
CA VAL A 110 -8.41 5.21 5.19
C VAL A 110 -8.04 3.90 5.88
N SER A 111 -6.80 3.43 5.77
CA SER A 111 -6.36 2.20 6.46
C SER A 111 -6.48 2.33 7.98
N ALA A 112 -6.11 3.48 8.56
CA ALA A 112 -6.25 3.72 10.00
C ALA A 112 -7.71 3.74 10.46
N LEU A 113 -8.59 4.41 9.72
CA LEU A 113 -10.02 4.52 10.06
C LEU A 113 -10.78 3.21 9.86
N THR A 114 -10.36 2.36 8.92
CA THR A 114 -10.99 1.05 8.68
C THR A 114 -10.54 0.01 9.70
N LYS A 115 -9.29 0.07 10.18
CA LYS A 115 -8.78 -0.84 11.22
C LYS A 115 -9.35 -0.57 12.61
N GLY A 116 -9.83 0.64 12.90
CA GLY A 116 -10.48 1.00 14.16
C GLY A 116 -11.94 0.54 14.29
N GLU A 117 -12.54 0.01 13.22
CA GLU A 117 -13.91 -0.54 13.21
C GLU A 117 -13.97 -2.05 13.58
N ARG A 118 -12.84 -2.66 13.96
CA ARG A 118 -12.75 -4.06 14.40
C ARG A 118 -12.45 -4.20 15.89
#